data_AF-A0A5C7PDN0-F1
#
_entry.id   AF-A0A5C7PDN0-F1
#
_cell.length_a   1.000
_cell.length_b   1.000
_cell.length_c   1.000
_cell.angle_alpha   90.00
_cell.angle_beta   90.00
_cell.angle_gamma   90.00
#
_symmetry.space_group_name_H-M   'P 1'
#
loop_
_entity.id
_entity.type
_entity.pdbx_description
1 polymer ?
#
loop_
_entity_poly.entity_id
_entity_poly.type
_entity_poly.pdbx_seq_one_letter_code
_entity_poly.pdbx_strand_id
1 'polypeptide(L)'
;MSQSELDRLAFAVTDRFAPHLRAAQAAVREAEQSLEDARDSLALAEQAAADTPYQSDPLVFMRATVGDDLEGLARKTTPKKVRASYRYLLDRAVELADGELTGYRRDLAASRRDRVQGVEACRQAVQVSVSELAAAKAMHERVLAAEGAARAGLAMLREKMGTESP
;
A
#
# COMPACT_ATOMS: atom_id res chain seq x y z
N MET A 1 42.87 20.97 -32.91
CA MET A 1 42.24 21.27 -31.61
C MET A 1 43.30 21.08 -30.54
N SER A 2 43.44 22.04 -29.63
CA SER A 2 44.46 22.01 -28.57
C SER A 2 44.08 21.04 -27.45
N GLN A 3 45.08 20.53 -26.72
CA GLN A 3 44.86 19.67 -25.54
C GLN A 3 43.95 20.35 -24.51
N SER A 4 44.07 21.66 -24.33
CA SER A 4 43.23 22.44 -23.41
C SER A 4 41.76 22.50 -23.84
N GLU A 5 41.44 22.42 -25.14
CA GLU A 5 40.07 22.32 -25.64
C GLU A 5 39.48 20.93 -25.39
N LEU A 6 40.26 19.87 -25.58
CA LEU A 6 39.83 18.50 -25.25
C LEU A 6 39.56 18.34 -23.75
N ASP A 7 40.39 18.92 -22.89
CA ASP A 7 40.21 18.88 -21.44
C ASP A 7 38.95 19.66 -21.01
N ARG A 8 38.67 20.81 -21.66
CA ARG A 8 37.41 21.55 -21.45
C ARG A 8 36.18 20.74 -21.85
N LEU A 9 36.25 19.99 -22.96
CA LEU A 9 35.15 19.11 -23.38
C LEU A 9 34.96 17.93 -22.40
N ALA A 10 36.04 17.34 -21.89
CA ALA A 10 35.96 16.29 -20.87
C ALA A 10 35.30 16.80 -19.58
N PHE A 11 35.65 18.01 -19.15
CA PHE A 11 35.02 18.68 -18.02
C PHE A 11 33.54 18.95 -18.30
N ALA A 12 33.19 19.46 -19.48
CA ALA A 12 31.81 19.73 -19.86
C ALA A 12 30.92 18.47 -19.88
N VAL A 13 31.44 17.32 -20.31
CA VAL A 13 30.71 16.04 -20.21
C VAL A 13 30.41 15.71 -18.75
N THR A 14 31.41 15.81 -17.87
CA THR A 14 31.25 15.48 -16.45
C THR A 14 30.27 16.43 -15.76
N ASP A 15 30.42 17.73 -15.97
CA ASP A 15 29.58 18.76 -15.35
C ASP A 15 28.11 18.67 -15.79
N ARG A 16 27.87 18.45 -17.09
CA ARG A 16 26.51 18.34 -17.63
C ARG A 16 25.78 17.06 -17.21
N PHE A 17 26.48 15.94 -17.09
CA PHE A 17 25.86 14.66 -16.68
C PHE A 17 25.69 14.53 -15.16
N ALA A 18 26.51 15.20 -14.36
CA ALA A 18 26.45 15.15 -12.90
C ALA A 18 25.04 15.31 -12.30
N PRO A 19 24.22 16.32 -12.66
CA PRO A 19 22.87 16.46 -12.10
C PRO A 19 21.95 15.29 -12.48
N HIS A 20 22.06 14.76 -13.71
CA HIS A 20 21.23 13.66 -14.18
C HIS A 20 21.59 12.33 -13.52
N LEU A 21 22.88 12.05 -13.33
CA LEU A 21 23.36 10.87 -12.61
C LEU A 21 22.94 10.90 -11.14
N ARG A 22 23.04 12.07 -10.47
CA ARG A 22 22.56 12.23 -9.10
C ARG A 22 21.06 12.01 -9.00
N ALA A 23 20.27 12.60 -9.90
CA ALA A 23 18.82 12.40 -9.93
C ALA A 23 18.45 10.93 -10.18
N ALA A 24 19.14 10.28 -11.12
CA ALA A 24 18.93 8.87 -11.43
C ALA A 24 19.24 7.96 -10.23
N GLN A 25 20.35 8.20 -9.54
CA GLN A 25 20.72 7.46 -8.35
C GLN A 25 19.74 7.73 -7.18
N ALA A 26 19.27 8.97 -7.02
CA ALA A 26 18.28 9.31 -6.01
C ALA A 26 16.96 8.55 -6.24
N ALA A 27 16.48 8.50 -7.48
CA ALA A 27 15.27 7.74 -7.84
C ALA A 27 15.39 6.24 -7.54
N VAL A 28 16.57 5.65 -7.75
CA VAL A 28 16.81 4.24 -7.37
C VAL A 28 16.71 4.07 -5.85
N ARG A 29 17.33 4.95 -5.07
CA ARG A 29 17.26 4.88 -3.60
C ARG A 29 15.84 5.06 -3.06
N GLU A 30 15.08 5.97 -3.66
CA GLU A 30 13.68 6.20 -3.32
C GLU A 30 12.82 4.95 -3.60
N ALA A 31 13.04 4.30 -4.73
CA ALA A 31 12.35 3.04 -5.05
C ALA A 31 12.80 1.87 -4.15
N GLU A 32 14.07 1.83 -3.72
CA GLU A 32 14.56 0.86 -2.72
C GLU A 32 13.88 1.06 -1.36
N GLN A 33 13.80 2.30 -0.89
CA GLN A 33 13.11 2.65 0.35
C GLN A 33 11.62 2.29 0.27
N SER A 34 10.95 2.63 -0.83
CA SER A 34 9.53 2.32 -1.03
C SER A 34 9.25 0.82 -0.99
N LEU A 35 10.18 0.00 -1.52
CA LEU A 35 10.08 -1.46 -1.45
C LEU A 35 10.27 -1.99 -0.03
N GLU A 36 11.17 -1.40 0.75
CA GLU A 36 11.35 -1.74 2.16
C GLU A 36 10.08 -1.40 2.97
N ASP A 37 9.56 -0.19 2.82
CA ASP A 37 8.34 0.27 3.50
C ASP A 37 7.12 -0.63 3.16
N ALA A 38 7.00 -1.06 1.90
CA ALA A 38 5.94 -1.97 1.46
C ALA A 38 6.06 -3.36 2.08
N ARG A 39 7.30 -3.86 2.25
CA ARG A 39 7.56 -5.16 2.90
C ARG A 39 7.26 -5.12 4.39
N ASP A 40 7.64 -4.04 5.07
CA ASP A 40 7.33 -3.85 6.48
C ASP A 40 5.81 -3.77 6.70
N SER A 41 5.11 -3.05 5.83
CA SER A 41 3.65 -2.96 5.85
C SER A 41 2.99 -4.34 5.66
N LEU A 42 3.52 -5.16 4.75
CA LEU A 42 3.06 -6.53 4.55
C LEU A 42 3.29 -7.41 5.79
N ALA A 43 4.48 -7.35 6.39
CA ALA A 43 4.80 -8.12 7.59
C ALA A 43 3.86 -7.76 8.76
N LEU A 44 3.57 -6.46 8.94
CA LEU A 44 2.61 -5.99 9.94
C LEU A 44 1.19 -6.50 9.65
N ALA A 45 0.75 -6.47 8.39
CA ALA A 45 -0.56 -6.96 8.00
C ALA A 45 -0.70 -8.48 8.20
N GLU A 46 0.34 -9.25 7.88
CA GLU A 46 0.37 -10.70 8.08
C GLU A 46 0.36 -11.07 9.57
N GLN A 47 1.11 -10.34 10.39
CA GLN A 47 1.09 -10.53 11.84
C GLN A 47 -0.28 -10.20 12.44
N ALA A 48 -0.88 -9.07 12.05
CA ALA A 48 -2.21 -8.69 12.51
C ALA A 48 -3.28 -9.72 12.10
N ALA A 49 -3.19 -10.26 10.89
CA ALA A 49 -4.08 -11.32 10.43
C ALA A 49 -3.89 -12.62 11.23
N ALA A 50 -2.65 -13.00 11.54
CA ALA A 50 -2.34 -14.17 12.36
C ALA A 50 -2.82 -14.03 13.82
N ASP A 51 -2.75 -12.81 14.37
CA ASP A 51 -3.13 -12.50 15.74
C ASP A 51 -4.63 -12.22 15.91
N THR A 52 -5.43 -12.29 14.83
CA THR A 52 -6.86 -12.00 14.90
C THR A 52 -7.57 -13.06 15.74
N PRO A 53 -8.09 -12.71 16.94
CA PRO A 53 -8.75 -13.68 17.79
C PRO A 53 -10.13 -14.05 17.23
N TYR A 54 -10.59 -15.27 17.54
CA TYR A 54 -11.98 -15.65 17.30
C TYR A 54 -12.91 -14.68 18.03
N GLN A 55 -13.86 -14.09 17.29
CA GLN A 55 -14.87 -13.19 17.84
C GLN A 55 -16.23 -13.88 17.73
N SER A 56 -16.81 -14.28 18.86
CA SER A 56 -18.18 -14.80 18.90
C SER A 56 -19.18 -13.70 18.59
N ASP A 57 -20.23 -14.00 17.82
CA ASP A 57 -21.36 -13.08 17.60
C ASP A 57 -22.39 -13.23 18.75
N PRO A 58 -22.46 -12.27 19.71
CA PRO A 58 -23.43 -12.33 20.80
C PRO A 58 -24.87 -12.13 20.32
N LEU A 59 -25.08 -11.57 19.12
CA LEU A 59 -26.42 -11.31 18.58
C LEU A 59 -27.15 -12.60 18.21
N VAL A 60 -26.43 -13.69 17.94
CA VAL A 60 -27.03 -15.02 17.71
C VAL A 60 -27.95 -15.41 18.86
N PHE A 61 -27.52 -15.22 20.11
CA PHE A 61 -28.34 -15.50 21.28
C PHE A 61 -29.48 -14.49 21.44
N MET A 62 -29.21 -13.20 21.20
CA MET A 62 -30.25 -12.16 21.31
C MET A 62 -31.40 -12.36 20.31
N ARG A 63 -31.09 -12.75 19.06
CA ARG A 63 -32.09 -13.10 18.04
C ARG A 63 -33.01 -14.22 18.52
N ALA A 64 -32.44 -15.28 19.11
CA ALA A 64 -33.20 -16.38 19.68
C ALA A 64 -34.08 -15.92 20.85
N THR A 65 -33.52 -15.16 21.79
CA THR A 65 -34.26 -14.66 22.96
C THR A 65 -35.44 -13.76 22.57
N VAL A 66 -35.28 -12.88 21.58
CA VAL A 66 -36.37 -12.03 21.09
C VAL A 66 -37.50 -12.87 20.47
N GLY A 67 -37.17 -13.96 19.78
CA GLY A 67 -38.14 -14.95 19.28
C GLY A 67 -38.90 -15.63 20.43
N ASP A 68 -38.18 -16.12 21.44
CA ASP A 68 -38.76 -16.76 22.62
C ASP A 68 -39.68 -15.81 23.41
N ASP A 69 -39.29 -14.55 23.54
CA ASP A 69 -40.07 -13.51 24.21
C ASP A 69 -41.37 -13.19 23.46
N LEU A 70 -41.33 -13.17 22.12
CA LEU A 70 -42.52 -13.01 21.29
C LEU A 70 -43.50 -14.18 21.46
N GLU A 71 -43.02 -15.42 21.44
CA GLU A 71 -43.85 -16.57 21.75
C GLU A 71 -44.39 -16.51 23.19
N GLY A 72 -43.57 -16.07 24.13
CA GLY A 72 -43.94 -15.86 25.53
C GLY A 72 -45.07 -14.85 25.69
N LEU A 73 -45.07 -13.79 24.87
CA LEU A 73 -46.14 -12.78 24.81
C LEU A 73 -47.46 -13.38 24.30
N ALA A 74 -47.42 -14.20 23.25
CA ALA A 74 -48.61 -14.84 22.68
C ALA A 74 -49.33 -15.74 23.70
N ARG A 75 -48.59 -16.31 24.66
CA ARG A 75 -49.14 -17.14 25.75
C ARG A 75 -49.77 -16.34 26.90
N LYS A 76 -49.67 -15.00 26.93
CA LYS A 76 -50.22 -14.18 28.04
C LYS A 76 -51.71 -13.93 27.84
N THR A 77 -52.50 -14.23 28.88
CA THR A 77 -53.97 -14.16 28.82
C THR A 77 -54.57 -12.92 29.51
N THR A 78 -53.81 -12.23 30.36
CA THR A 78 -54.32 -11.06 31.10
C THR A 78 -53.75 -9.74 30.57
N PRO A 79 -54.56 -8.67 30.44
CA PRO A 79 -54.11 -7.39 29.89
C PRO A 79 -52.93 -6.75 30.64
N LYS A 80 -52.80 -7.01 31.95
CA LYS A 80 -51.64 -6.56 32.73
C LYS A 80 -50.36 -7.29 32.33
N LYS A 81 -50.40 -8.62 32.16
CA LYS A 81 -49.25 -9.44 31.77
C LYS A 81 -48.84 -9.19 30.32
N VAL A 82 -49.81 -9.04 29.41
CA VAL A 82 -49.57 -8.69 28.01
C VAL A 82 -48.78 -7.38 27.90
N ARG A 83 -49.25 -6.31 28.56
CA ARG A 83 -48.56 -5.00 28.52
C ARG A 83 -47.15 -5.04 29.11
N ALA A 84 -46.95 -5.76 30.22
CA ALA A 84 -45.62 -5.89 30.83
C ALA A 84 -44.65 -6.66 29.94
N SER A 85 -45.07 -7.82 29.40
CA SER A 85 -44.25 -8.62 28.48
C SER A 85 -43.98 -7.91 27.17
N TYR A 86 -44.94 -7.14 26.63
CA TYR A 86 -44.72 -6.37 25.41
C TYR A 86 -43.66 -5.28 25.59
N ARG A 87 -43.67 -4.55 26.73
CA ARG A 87 -42.63 -3.53 27.01
C ARG A 87 -41.24 -4.17 27.08
N TYR A 88 -41.12 -5.29 27.78
CA TYR A 88 -39.87 -6.03 27.85
C TYR A 88 -39.38 -6.50 26.46
N LEU A 89 -40.27 -7.10 25.66
CA LEU A 89 -39.98 -7.50 24.28
C LEU A 89 -39.53 -6.31 23.43
N LEU A 90 -40.19 -5.16 23.56
CA LEU A 90 -39.85 -3.94 22.84
C LEU A 90 -38.44 -3.47 23.19
N ASP A 91 -38.09 -3.40 24.47
CA ASP A 91 -36.76 -2.99 24.92
C ASP A 91 -35.68 -3.94 24.36
N ARG A 92 -35.90 -5.26 24.44
CA ARG A 92 -34.98 -6.27 23.90
C ARG A 92 -34.85 -6.22 22.38
N ALA A 93 -35.95 -5.95 21.67
CA ALA A 93 -35.94 -5.80 20.22
C ALA A 93 -35.18 -4.54 19.78
N VAL A 94 -35.28 -3.43 20.54
CA VAL A 94 -34.52 -2.20 20.29
C VAL A 94 -33.03 -2.44 20.52
N GLU A 95 -32.66 -3.11 21.61
CA GLU A 95 -31.26 -3.49 21.88
C GLU A 95 -30.68 -4.37 20.77
N LEU A 96 -31.44 -5.36 20.28
CA LEU A 96 -31.04 -6.19 19.15
C LEU A 96 -30.82 -5.33 17.90
N ALA A 97 -31.75 -4.44 17.56
CA ALA A 97 -31.66 -3.59 16.39
C ALA A 97 -30.41 -2.68 16.40
N ASP A 98 -30.07 -2.10 17.56
CA ASP A 98 -28.83 -1.31 17.72
C ASP A 98 -27.58 -2.19 17.56
N GLY A 99 -27.60 -3.39 18.12
CA GLY A 99 -26.55 -4.39 17.96
C GLY A 99 -26.31 -4.77 16.49
N GLU A 100 -27.37 -5.08 15.74
CA GLU A 100 -27.30 -5.42 14.31
C GLU A 100 -26.68 -4.28 13.49
N LEU A 101 -27.14 -3.05 13.71
CA LEU A 101 -26.65 -1.89 12.99
C LEU A 101 -25.17 -1.61 13.31
N THR A 102 -24.79 -1.75 14.58
CA THR A 102 -23.42 -1.57 15.03
C THR A 102 -22.50 -2.66 14.47
N GLY A 103 -22.95 -3.92 14.47
CA GLY A 103 -22.25 -5.05 13.87
C GLY A 103 -22.00 -4.82 12.38
N TYR A 104 -23.06 -4.52 11.62
CA TYR A 104 -22.95 -4.23 10.20
C TYR A 104 -21.97 -3.08 9.89
N ARG A 105 -22.03 -1.98 10.66
CA ARG A 105 -21.11 -0.84 10.48
C ARG A 105 -19.66 -1.23 10.77
N ARG A 106 -19.43 -2.08 11.78
CA ARG A 106 -18.09 -2.60 12.11
C ARG A 106 -17.56 -3.47 10.97
N ASP A 107 -18.37 -4.38 10.46
CA ASP A 107 -17.99 -5.27 9.35
C ASP A 107 -17.70 -4.49 8.07
N LEU A 108 -18.53 -3.48 7.77
CA LEU A 108 -18.31 -2.60 6.63
C LEU A 108 -16.99 -1.81 6.79
N ALA A 109 -16.70 -1.32 7.99
CA ALA A 109 -15.45 -0.63 8.28
C ALA A 109 -14.24 -1.57 8.18
N ALA A 110 -14.36 -2.81 8.66
CA ALA A 110 -13.33 -3.84 8.53
C ALA A 110 -13.05 -4.17 7.06
N SER A 111 -14.09 -4.48 6.28
CA SER A 111 -13.96 -4.75 4.85
C SER A 111 -13.32 -3.58 4.08
N ARG A 112 -13.62 -2.33 4.45
CA ARG A 112 -12.97 -1.15 3.85
C ARG A 112 -11.48 -1.07 4.21
N ARG A 113 -11.12 -1.36 5.45
CA ARG A 113 -9.70 -1.41 5.86
C ARG A 113 -8.98 -2.54 5.13
N ASP A 114 -9.55 -3.73 5.04
CA ASP A 114 -8.94 -4.87 4.36
C ASP A 114 -8.65 -4.61 2.88
N ARG A 115 -9.50 -3.83 2.20
CA ARG A 115 -9.25 -3.46 0.79
C ARG A 115 -8.02 -2.57 0.61
N VAL A 116 -7.67 -1.75 1.59
CA VAL A 116 -6.60 -0.76 1.49
C VAL A 116 -5.33 -1.23 2.20
N GLN A 117 -5.50 -1.93 3.32
CA GLN A 117 -4.44 -2.30 4.26
C GLN A 117 -4.45 -3.80 4.60
N GLY A 118 -5.32 -4.58 3.95
CA GLY A 118 -5.32 -6.03 4.12
C GLY A 118 -4.09 -6.66 3.47
N VAL A 119 -3.79 -7.89 3.87
CA VAL A 119 -2.62 -8.65 3.43
C VAL A 119 -2.49 -8.66 1.91
N GLU A 120 -3.57 -8.89 1.16
CA GLU A 120 -3.54 -8.90 -0.30
C GLU A 120 -3.22 -7.53 -0.91
N ALA A 121 -3.74 -6.44 -0.32
CA ALA A 121 -3.40 -5.09 -0.76
C ALA A 121 -1.92 -4.78 -0.52
N CYS A 122 -1.38 -5.19 0.63
CA CYS A 122 0.05 -5.07 0.93
C CYS A 122 0.92 -5.94 0.00
N ARG A 123 0.49 -7.17 -0.33
CA ARG A 123 1.17 -8.03 -1.32
C ARG A 123 1.22 -7.35 -2.68
N GLN A 124 0.11 -6.77 -3.12
CA GLN A 124 0.06 -6.02 -4.38
C GLN A 124 0.99 -4.81 -4.35
N ALA A 125 1.03 -4.05 -3.25
CA ALA A 125 1.94 -2.92 -3.08
C ALA A 125 3.41 -3.34 -3.21
N VAL A 126 3.82 -4.44 -2.59
CA VAL A 126 5.17 -5.00 -2.75
C VAL A 126 5.48 -5.32 -4.21
N GLN A 127 4.55 -5.95 -4.94
CA GLN A 127 4.76 -6.26 -6.36
C GLN A 127 4.93 -4.99 -7.21
N VAL A 128 4.13 -3.95 -6.95
CA VAL A 128 4.28 -2.65 -7.61
C VAL A 128 5.66 -2.06 -7.31
N SER A 129 6.07 -1.98 -6.05
CA SER A 129 7.38 -1.42 -5.68
C SER A 129 8.56 -2.21 -6.26
N VAL A 130 8.46 -3.54 -6.38
CA VAL A 130 9.46 -4.34 -7.10
C VAL A 130 9.57 -3.92 -8.57
N SER A 131 8.43 -3.73 -9.24
CA SER A 131 8.41 -3.30 -10.64
C SER A 131 8.96 -1.90 -10.84
N GLU A 132 8.67 -0.97 -9.92
CA GLU A 132 9.17 0.40 -9.92
C GLU A 132 10.68 0.44 -9.69
N LEU A 133 11.20 -0.36 -8.75
CA LEU A 133 12.63 -0.48 -8.52
C LEU A 133 13.36 -1.01 -9.77
N ALA A 134 12.80 -2.01 -10.43
CA ALA A 134 13.36 -2.52 -11.69
C ALA A 134 13.37 -1.44 -12.78
N ALA A 135 12.29 -0.67 -12.91
CA ALA A 135 12.21 0.44 -13.86
C ALA A 135 13.21 1.56 -13.55
N ALA A 136 13.38 1.91 -12.26
CA ALA A 136 14.35 2.91 -11.80
C ALA A 136 15.80 2.46 -12.08
N LYS A 137 16.13 1.19 -11.82
CA LYS A 137 17.45 0.63 -12.15
C LYS A 137 17.73 0.67 -13.65
N ALA A 138 16.78 0.23 -14.47
CA ALA A 138 16.89 0.28 -15.92
C ALA A 138 17.04 1.74 -16.44
N MET A 139 16.35 2.70 -15.83
CA MET A 139 16.52 4.12 -16.14
C MET A 139 17.92 4.60 -15.79
N HIS A 140 18.46 4.25 -14.61
CA HIS A 140 19.81 4.63 -14.20
C HIS A 140 20.87 4.06 -15.18
N GLU A 141 20.73 2.80 -15.58
CA GLU A 141 21.59 2.19 -16.59
C GLU A 141 21.56 2.94 -17.92
N ARG A 142 20.38 3.39 -18.37
CA ARG A 142 20.26 4.20 -19.60
C ARG A 142 20.98 5.56 -19.47
N VAL A 143 20.95 6.20 -18.30
CA VAL A 143 21.67 7.46 -18.06
C VAL A 143 23.19 7.22 -18.08
N LEU A 144 23.67 6.15 -17.44
CA LEU A 144 25.09 5.75 -17.48
C LEU A 144 25.53 5.43 -18.92
N ALA A 145 24.70 4.74 -19.70
CA ALA A 145 24.99 4.45 -21.10
C ALA A 145 25.09 5.72 -21.94
N ALA A 146 24.22 6.71 -21.70
CA ALA A 146 24.28 8.00 -22.38
C ALA A 146 25.55 8.79 -22.03
N GLU A 147 25.97 8.78 -20.77
CA GLU A 147 27.26 9.36 -20.36
C GLU A 147 28.43 8.63 -21.04
N GLY A 148 28.41 7.30 -21.04
CA GLY A 148 29.40 6.45 -21.69
C GLY A 148 29.53 6.75 -23.19
N ALA A 149 28.41 6.94 -23.89
CA ALA A 149 28.40 7.33 -25.29
C ALA A 149 29.03 8.72 -25.52
N ALA A 150 28.75 9.70 -24.66
CA ALA A 150 29.37 11.02 -24.75
C ALA A 150 30.90 10.96 -24.53
N ARG A 151 31.35 10.13 -23.58
CA ARG A 151 32.79 9.90 -23.33
C ARG A 151 33.46 9.17 -24.49
N ALA A 152 32.81 8.17 -25.06
CA ALA A 152 33.31 7.46 -26.24
C ALA A 152 33.45 8.39 -27.45
N GLY A 153 32.46 9.27 -27.69
CA GLY A 153 32.52 10.29 -28.73
C GLY A 153 33.71 11.24 -28.54
N LEU A 154 34.00 11.65 -27.31
CA LEU A 154 35.17 12.48 -27.00
C LEU A 154 36.50 11.74 -27.25
N ALA A 155 36.57 10.46 -26.92
CA ALA A 155 37.75 9.64 -27.22
C ALA A 155 38.02 9.54 -28.73
N MET A 156 36.98 9.29 -29.53
CA MET A 156 37.08 9.27 -31.00
C MET A 156 37.51 10.63 -31.57
N LEU A 157 37.00 11.73 -31.00
CA LEU A 157 37.43 13.07 -31.38
C LEU A 157 38.93 13.26 -31.12
N ARG A 158 39.42 12.83 -29.94
CA ARG A 158 40.85 12.90 -29.60
C ARG A 158 41.73 12.12 -30.56
N GLU A 159 41.32 10.90 -30.93
CA GLU A 159 42.05 10.05 -31.88
C GLU A 159 42.13 10.68 -33.28
N LYS A 160 41.01 11.22 -33.78
CA LYS A 160 40.96 11.90 -35.08
C LYS A 160 41.81 13.17 -35.11
N MET A 161 41.75 13.97 -34.05
CA MET A 161 42.58 15.18 -33.96
C MET A 161 44.08 14.88 -33.80
N GLY A 162 44.44 13.73 -33.21
CA GLY A 162 45.82 13.28 -33.08
C GLY A 162 46.42 12.69 -34.36
N THR A 163 45.57 12.24 -35.29
CA THR A 163 45.99 11.70 -36.60
C THR A 163 46.08 12.76 -37.70
N GLU A 164 45.55 13.96 -37.48
CA GLU A 164 45.64 15.12 -38.39
C GLU A 164 46.82 16.07 -38.11
N SER A 165 47.70 15.77 -37.14
CA SER A 165 48.92 16.56 -36.88
C SER A 165 50.15 15.91 -37.53
N PRO A 166 50.85 16.57 -38.48
CA PRO A 166 52.18 16.14 -38.95
C PRO A 166 53.27 16.40 -37.90
#